data_AF-A0A353C8L7-F1
#
_entry.id   AF-A0A353C8L7-F1
#
_cell.length_a   1.000
_cell.length_b   1.000
_cell.length_c   1.000
_cell.angle_alpha   90.00
_cell.angle_beta   90.00
_cell.angle_gamma   90.00
#
_symmetry.space_group_name_H-M   'P 1'
#
loop_
_entity.id
_entity.type
_entity.pdbx_description
1 polymer ?
#
loop_
_entity_poly.entity_id
_entity_poly.type
_entity_poly.pdbx_seq_one_letter_code
_entity_poly.pdbx_strand_id
1 'polypeptide(L)'
;MPNSKRLFILSTVLIFSFSLLASPARSQDRWGDPMPKLLTQREQMEVREGWLRKRLGTLLPGMMKRHGIDMWIVVNEEFNSDPVTPHITPPIPIVGRRDIFLFIDRGNSLERIAMVRYDEERLKNHYRMVMPARDKFGEELKKIVDERKPKTIALNIGGSRGQQSGLSYDSYRFLAESLGAENEKKFVSAADLLVEYFDTRLPEELEHYRNAVAATEIIARRAFSNEVITPGKTTVGDVRWWMMEQVNKLGLT
;
A
#
# COMPACT_ATOMS: atom_id res chain seq x y z
N MET A 1 -64.68 88.20 -12.91
CA MET A 1 -63.35 88.21 -13.56
C MET A 1 -62.47 87.15 -12.90
N PRO A 2 -61.61 86.47 -13.67
CA PRO A 2 -61.40 85.02 -13.56
C PRO A 2 -60.11 84.67 -12.82
N ASN A 3 -60.05 83.47 -12.22
CA ASN A 3 -59.09 82.42 -12.54
C ASN A 3 -59.15 81.32 -11.46
N SER A 4 -59.52 80.08 -11.80
CA SER A 4 -58.59 79.01 -12.26
C SER A 4 -57.60 78.65 -11.14
N LYS A 5 -57.43 77.43 -10.62
CA LYS A 5 -57.53 76.08 -11.20
C LYS A 5 -57.32 75.06 -10.06
N ARG A 6 -58.01 73.92 -10.20
CA ARG A 6 -57.52 72.54 -10.02
C ARG A 6 -56.94 72.11 -8.66
N LEU A 7 -57.77 71.34 -7.97
CA LEU A 7 -57.42 70.22 -7.09
C LEU A 7 -56.49 69.24 -7.83
N PHE A 8 -55.31 68.95 -7.28
CA PHE A 8 -54.55 67.74 -7.59
C PHE A 8 -53.83 67.27 -6.32
N ILE A 9 -54.31 66.15 -5.79
CA ILE A 9 -53.68 65.37 -4.73
C ILE A 9 -52.43 64.74 -5.37
N LEU A 10 -51.24 65.18 -4.96
CA LEU A 10 -50.00 64.49 -5.30
C LEU A 10 -49.72 63.45 -4.22
N SER A 11 -50.12 62.20 -4.48
CA SER A 11 -49.65 61.04 -3.73
C SER A 11 -48.15 60.87 -4.00
N THR A 12 -47.33 61.13 -2.98
CA THR A 12 -45.89 60.82 -3.03
C THR A 12 -45.71 59.31 -2.94
N VAL A 13 -45.60 58.63 -4.09
CA VAL A 13 -45.14 57.24 -4.13
C VAL A 13 -43.63 57.25 -3.93
N LEU A 14 -43.19 56.82 -2.75
CA LEU A 14 -41.80 56.46 -2.48
C LEU A 14 -41.42 55.28 -3.40
N ILE A 15 -40.65 55.55 -4.45
CA ILE A 15 -39.90 54.50 -5.15
C ILE A 15 -38.60 54.33 -4.37
N PHE A 16 -38.59 53.42 -3.39
CA PHE A 16 -37.34 52.87 -2.87
C PHE A 16 -36.72 52.04 -3.99
N SER A 17 -35.80 52.64 -4.74
CA SER A 17 -34.87 51.89 -5.58
C SER A 17 -34.00 51.05 -4.65
N PHE A 18 -34.41 49.81 -4.42
CA PHE A 18 -33.58 48.80 -3.78
C PHE A 18 -32.50 48.43 -4.78
N SER A 19 -31.43 49.23 -4.81
CA SER A 19 -30.18 48.85 -5.45
C SER A 19 -29.71 47.60 -4.72
N LEU A 20 -30.04 46.44 -5.27
CA LEU A 20 -29.33 45.19 -5.02
C LEU A 20 -27.88 45.46 -5.40
N LEU A 21 -27.11 45.97 -4.43
CA LEU A 21 -25.68 45.78 -4.37
C LEU A 21 -25.51 44.26 -4.29
N ALA A 22 -25.50 43.63 -5.45
CA ALA A 22 -24.88 42.35 -5.65
C ALA A 22 -23.43 42.59 -5.22
N SER A 23 -23.18 42.35 -3.94
CA SER A 23 -21.84 42.08 -3.47
C SER A 23 -21.34 41.02 -4.45
N PRO A 24 -20.24 41.24 -5.19
CA PRO A 24 -19.64 40.13 -5.91
C PRO A 24 -19.48 39.09 -4.84
N ALA A 25 -20.13 37.93 -5.02
CA ALA A 25 -19.84 36.77 -4.21
C ALA A 25 -18.33 36.66 -4.35
N ARG A 26 -17.60 37.09 -3.31
CA ARG A 26 -16.19 36.84 -3.19
C ARG A 26 -16.21 35.33 -3.09
N SER A 27 -16.06 34.67 -4.24
CA SER A 27 -15.63 33.29 -4.27
C SER A 27 -14.39 33.35 -3.42
N GLN A 28 -14.51 32.95 -2.15
CA GLN A 28 -13.35 32.58 -1.42
C GLN A 28 -12.70 31.57 -2.36
N ASP A 29 -11.53 31.91 -2.90
CA ASP A 29 -10.56 30.93 -3.34
C ASP A 29 -10.30 30.04 -2.13
N ARG A 30 -11.23 29.12 -1.84
CA ARG A 30 -11.07 28.01 -0.90
C ARG A 30 -10.21 26.90 -1.53
N TRP A 31 -9.42 27.26 -2.54
CA TRP A 31 -8.73 26.38 -3.46
C TRP A 31 -7.21 26.42 -3.20
N GLY A 32 -6.78 27.12 -2.14
CA GLY A 32 -5.39 27.50 -1.90
C GLY A 32 -4.58 26.59 -0.98
N ASP A 33 -5.07 25.39 -0.63
CA ASP A 33 -4.23 24.44 0.11
C ASP A 33 -3.08 24.01 -0.83
N PRO A 34 -1.81 24.34 -0.52
CA PRO A 34 -0.71 23.97 -1.39
C PRO A 34 -0.58 22.44 -1.42
N MET A 35 -0.24 21.90 -2.59
CA MET A 35 0.08 20.48 -2.70
C MET A 35 1.18 20.13 -1.69
N PRO A 36 0.99 19.11 -0.83
CA PRO A 36 2.05 18.71 0.10
C PRO A 36 3.32 18.34 -0.68
N LYS A 37 4.47 18.72 -0.12
CA LYS A 37 5.76 18.30 -0.67
C LYS A 37 5.92 16.80 -0.44
N LEU A 38 5.75 16.02 -1.50
CA LEU A 38 5.94 14.59 -1.48
C LEU A 38 7.42 14.23 -1.69
N LEU A 39 7.77 13.05 -1.21
CA LEU A 39 9.11 12.50 -1.32
C LEU A 39 9.43 12.12 -2.77
N THR A 40 10.68 12.31 -3.19
CA THR A 40 11.20 11.70 -4.42
C THR A 40 11.16 10.18 -4.33
N GLN A 41 11.18 9.47 -5.46
CA GLN A 41 11.19 7.99 -5.46
C GLN A 41 12.34 7.39 -4.62
N ARG A 42 13.51 8.05 -4.62
CA ARG A 42 14.65 7.63 -3.80
C ARG A 42 14.36 7.79 -2.31
N GLU A 43 13.83 8.93 -1.89
CA GLU A 43 13.47 9.16 -0.49
C GLU A 43 12.33 8.23 -0.03
N GLN A 44 11.34 7.97 -0.89
CA GLN A 44 10.29 6.99 -0.63
C GLN A 44 10.88 5.60 -0.38
N MET A 45 11.90 5.20 -1.15
CA MET A 45 12.59 3.93 -0.97
C MET A 45 13.25 3.83 0.41
N GLU A 46 14.01 4.85 0.80
CA GLU A 46 14.71 4.87 2.09
C GLU A 46 13.73 4.80 3.27
N VAL A 47 12.60 5.52 3.18
CA VAL A 47 11.54 5.47 4.19
C VAL A 47 10.92 4.07 4.28
N ARG A 48 10.55 3.47 3.14
CA ARG A 48 9.94 2.14 3.09
C ARG A 48 10.88 1.05 3.61
N GLU A 49 12.18 1.13 3.31
CA GLU A 49 13.15 0.20 3.88
C GLU A 49 13.36 0.37 5.38
N GLY A 50 13.31 1.60 5.87
CA GLY A 50 13.27 1.87 7.31
C GLY A 50 12.08 1.18 7.98
N TRP A 51 10.89 1.31 7.40
CA TRP A 51 9.68 0.62 7.88
C TRP A 51 9.81 -0.89 7.79
N LEU A 52 10.34 -1.42 6.68
CA LEU A 52 10.55 -2.85 6.51
C LEU A 52 11.46 -3.40 7.61
N ARG A 53 12.58 -2.73 7.88
CA ARG A 53 13.50 -3.11 8.96
C ARG A 53 12.78 -3.15 10.31
N LYS A 54 11.97 -2.13 10.61
CA LYS A 54 11.22 -2.04 11.87
C LYS A 54 10.13 -3.11 11.97
N ARG A 55 9.34 -3.34 10.92
CA ARG A 55 8.30 -4.38 10.87
C ARG A 55 8.88 -5.76 11.11
N LEU A 56 9.92 -6.14 10.35
CA LEU A 56 10.56 -7.44 10.47
C LEU A 56 11.31 -7.62 11.79
N GLY A 57 11.92 -6.55 12.33
CA GLY A 57 12.74 -6.63 13.54
C GLY A 57 11.96 -6.49 14.86
N THR A 58 10.81 -5.81 14.86
CA THR A 58 10.10 -5.44 16.10
C THR A 58 8.66 -5.97 16.17
N LEU A 59 7.97 -6.11 15.04
CA LEU A 59 6.57 -6.56 15.02
C LEU A 59 6.48 -8.06 14.77
N LEU A 60 7.05 -8.51 13.66
CA LEU A 60 6.92 -9.88 13.16
C LEU A 60 7.32 -10.97 14.18
N PRO A 61 8.42 -10.83 14.97
CA PRO A 61 8.79 -11.87 15.94
C PRO A 61 7.70 -12.08 16.99
N GLY A 62 7.12 -10.98 17.51
CA GLY A 62 6.04 -11.05 18.49
C GLY A 62 4.73 -11.58 17.91
N MET A 63 4.43 -11.24 16.64
CA MET A 63 3.26 -11.75 15.92
C MET A 63 3.36 -13.26 15.71
N MET A 64 4.49 -13.74 15.16
CA MET A 64 4.72 -15.18 14.96
C MET A 64 4.55 -15.97 16.26
N LYS A 65 5.10 -15.46 17.37
CA LYS A 65 4.94 -16.07 18.69
C LYS A 65 3.48 -16.11 19.17
N ARG A 66 2.70 -15.04 18.98
CA ARG A 66 1.27 -15.00 19.33
C ARG A 66 0.45 -16.01 18.53
N HIS A 67 0.80 -16.23 17.27
CA HIS A 67 0.16 -17.21 16.38
C HIS A 67 0.74 -18.63 16.49
N GLY A 68 1.71 -18.87 17.37
CA GLY A 68 2.33 -20.20 17.53
C GLY A 68 3.08 -20.68 16.28
N ILE A 69 3.70 -19.75 15.54
CA ILE A 69 4.40 -20.03 14.28
C ILE A 69 5.91 -20.05 14.55
N ASP A 70 6.53 -21.23 14.45
CA ASP A 70 7.98 -21.39 14.61
C ASP A 70 8.75 -21.00 13.34
N MET A 71 8.15 -21.23 12.18
CA MET A 71 8.70 -20.88 10.88
C MET A 71 7.61 -20.40 9.95
N TRP A 72 7.85 -19.31 9.23
CA TRP A 72 7.00 -18.85 8.14
C TRP A 72 7.79 -18.86 6.84
N ILE A 73 7.25 -19.53 5.82
CA ILE A 73 7.86 -19.65 4.49
C ILE A 73 6.97 -18.93 3.47
N VAL A 74 7.56 -17.97 2.75
CA VAL A 74 6.92 -17.30 1.62
C VAL A 74 7.67 -17.69 0.35
N VAL A 75 6.93 -18.16 -0.65
CA VAL A 75 7.47 -18.51 -1.97
C VAL A 75 6.99 -17.46 -2.96
N ASN A 76 7.94 -16.75 -3.57
CA ASN A 76 7.68 -15.79 -4.62
C ASN A 76 8.10 -16.38 -5.96
N GLU A 77 7.18 -16.40 -6.94
CA GLU A 77 7.43 -16.98 -8.26
C GLU A 77 7.57 -15.91 -9.34
N GLU A 78 8.46 -16.16 -10.29
CA GLU A 78 8.58 -15.35 -11.50
C GLU A 78 7.21 -15.31 -12.23
N PHE A 79 6.73 -14.10 -12.55
CA PHE A 79 5.42 -13.85 -13.17
C PHE A 79 4.17 -14.25 -12.34
N ASN A 80 4.35 -14.72 -11.10
CA ASN A 80 3.26 -15.01 -10.16
C ASN A 80 3.71 -14.66 -8.74
N SER A 81 3.92 -13.37 -8.51
CA SER A 81 4.46 -12.90 -7.22
C SER A 81 3.48 -13.15 -6.09
N ASP A 82 3.97 -13.67 -4.97
CA ASP A 82 3.14 -13.75 -3.76
C ASP A 82 2.82 -12.31 -3.31
N PRO A 83 1.53 -11.96 -3.08
CA PRO A 83 1.10 -10.61 -2.74
C PRO A 83 1.72 -10.06 -1.45
N VAL A 84 2.29 -10.91 -0.61
CA VAL A 84 3.00 -10.50 0.61
C VAL A 84 4.43 -10.01 0.32
N THR A 85 5.05 -10.45 -0.79
CA THR A 85 6.45 -10.17 -1.13
C THR A 85 6.82 -8.68 -1.01
N PRO A 86 6.05 -7.72 -1.56
CA PRO A 86 6.38 -6.28 -1.47
C PRO A 86 6.35 -5.71 -0.05
N HIS A 87 5.85 -6.46 0.92
CA HIS A 87 5.72 -6.08 2.32
C HIS A 87 6.74 -6.76 3.24
N ILE A 88 7.51 -7.71 2.69
CA ILE A 88 8.57 -8.41 3.42
C ILE A 88 9.94 -8.24 2.77
N THR A 89 10.02 -7.81 1.52
CA THR A 89 11.30 -7.53 0.86
C THR A 89 11.43 -6.04 0.53
N PRO A 90 12.67 -5.51 0.42
CA PRO A 90 12.89 -4.34 -0.43
C PRO A 90 12.54 -4.70 -1.90
N PRO A 91 12.53 -3.74 -2.83
CA PRO A 91 12.34 -4.07 -4.24
C PRO A 91 13.34 -5.13 -4.70
N ILE A 92 12.83 -6.14 -5.39
CA ILE A 92 13.60 -7.23 -5.99
C ILE A 92 13.47 -7.10 -7.51
N PRO A 93 14.41 -6.42 -8.20
CA PRO A 93 14.27 -6.10 -9.61
C PRO A 93 14.32 -7.34 -10.52
N ILE A 94 14.96 -8.42 -10.06
CA ILE A 94 15.04 -9.69 -10.77
C ILE A 94 14.57 -10.80 -9.81
N VAL A 95 13.58 -11.56 -10.27
CA VAL A 95 12.93 -12.62 -9.51
C VAL A 95 13.33 -13.97 -10.10
N GLY A 96 13.72 -14.93 -9.25
CA GLY A 96 13.95 -16.29 -9.68
C GLY A 96 12.65 -17.05 -9.94
N ARG A 97 12.73 -18.21 -10.61
CA ARG A 97 11.57 -19.11 -10.76
C ARG A 97 10.85 -19.35 -9.43
N ARG A 98 11.63 -19.53 -8.35
CA ARG A 98 11.18 -19.57 -6.95
C ARG A 98 12.23 -18.92 -6.09
N ASP A 99 11.88 -17.78 -5.53
CA ASP A 99 12.59 -17.16 -4.42
C ASP A 99 11.85 -17.54 -3.13
N ILE A 100 12.58 -17.96 -2.10
CA ILE A 100 11.99 -18.43 -0.84
C ILE A 100 12.50 -17.58 0.30
N PHE A 101 11.58 -16.93 1.00
CA PHE A 101 11.87 -16.14 2.18
C PHE A 101 11.45 -16.93 3.42
N LEU A 102 12.41 -17.17 4.31
CA LEU A 102 12.16 -17.87 5.57
C LEU A 102 12.29 -16.91 6.74
N PHE A 103 11.30 -16.93 7.61
CA PHE A 103 11.31 -16.28 8.92
C PHE A 103 11.26 -17.37 9.97
N ILE A 104 12.24 -17.39 10.87
CA ILE A 104 12.43 -18.48 11.82
C ILE A 104 12.51 -17.88 13.21
N ASP A 105 11.58 -18.27 14.08
CA ASP A 105 11.61 -17.85 15.48
C ASP A 105 12.80 -18.50 16.20
N ARG A 106 13.65 -17.66 16.80
CA ARG A 106 14.77 -18.08 17.66
C ARG A 106 14.54 -17.67 19.12
N GLY A 107 13.28 -17.43 19.49
CA GLY A 107 12.84 -17.01 20.82
C GLY A 107 13.04 -15.53 21.08
N ASN A 108 14.29 -15.06 21.07
CA ASN A 108 14.64 -13.65 21.32
C ASN A 108 15.00 -12.89 20.04
N SER A 109 15.08 -13.57 18.91
CA SER A 109 15.40 -12.97 17.62
C SER A 109 14.67 -13.70 16.49
N LEU A 110 14.62 -13.05 15.34
CA LEU A 110 14.06 -13.64 14.11
C LEU A 110 15.18 -13.83 13.11
N GLU A 111 15.49 -15.10 12.80
CA GLU A 111 16.37 -15.42 11.68
C GLU A 111 15.60 -15.22 10.38
N ARG A 112 16.21 -14.50 9.44
CA ARG A 112 15.64 -14.15 8.14
C ARG A 112 16.57 -14.63 7.04
N ILE A 113 16.07 -15.52 6.19
CA ILE A 113 16.84 -16.09 5.08
C ILE A 113 16.13 -15.75 3.77
N ALA A 114 16.89 -15.28 2.79
CA ALA A 114 16.43 -15.16 1.42
C ALA A 114 17.17 -16.21 0.59
N MET A 115 16.45 -17.25 0.19
CA MET A 115 16.93 -18.24 -0.77
C MET A 115 16.56 -17.77 -2.17
N VAL A 116 17.52 -17.20 -2.90
CA VAL A 116 17.26 -16.53 -4.18
C VAL A 116 18.30 -16.91 -5.23
N ARG A 117 18.00 -16.63 -6.50
CA ARG A 117 18.92 -16.85 -7.62
C ARG A 117 19.77 -15.64 -7.97
N TYR A 118 19.27 -14.45 -7.71
CA TYR A 118 19.91 -13.19 -8.08
C TYR A 118 20.35 -12.45 -6.83
N ASP A 119 21.56 -11.90 -6.89
CA ASP A 119 22.11 -11.13 -5.81
C ASP A 119 21.54 -9.70 -5.85
N GLU A 120 21.13 -9.17 -4.70
CA GLU A 120 20.53 -7.84 -4.58
C GLU A 120 21.01 -7.18 -3.28
N GLU A 121 21.64 -6.01 -3.40
CA GLU A 121 22.31 -5.32 -2.29
C GLU A 121 21.33 -4.93 -1.19
N ARG A 122 20.18 -4.37 -1.56
CA ARG A 122 19.16 -3.96 -0.58
C ARG A 122 18.62 -5.17 0.15
N LEU A 123 18.46 -6.32 -0.52
CA LEU A 123 17.95 -7.54 0.12
C LEU A 123 18.93 -8.06 1.20
N LYS A 124 20.25 -7.98 0.97
CA LYS A 124 21.29 -8.34 1.97
C LYS A 124 21.20 -7.54 3.26
N ASN A 125 20.70 -6.31 3.22
CA ASN A 125 20.53 -5.48 4.42
C ASN A 125 19.45 -6.02 5.37
N HIS A 126 18.59 -6.94 4.90
CA HIS A 126 17.48 -7.49 5.67
C HIS A 126 17.56 -9.00 5.88
N TYR A 127 18.30 -9.71 5.02
CA TYR A 127 18.31 -11.18 4.98
C TYR A 127 19.71 -11.76 4.93
N ARG A 128 19.89 -12.93 5.54
CA ARG A 128 21.00 -13.81 5.19
C ARG A 128 20.73 -14.44 3.83
N MET A 129 21.59 -14.17 2.87
CA MET A 129 21.46 -14.70 1.51
C MET A 129 21.90 -16.16 1.44
N VAL A 130 21.12 -16.97 0.75
CA VAL A 130 21.45 -18.36 0.42
C VAL A 130 21.17 -18.55 -1.07
N MET A 131 22.20 -18.87 -1.86
CA MET A 131 22.09 -18.89 -3.33
C MET A 131 22.49 -20.26 -3.86
N PRO A 132 21.67 -21.31 -3.67
CA PRO A 132 22.02 -22.65 -4.08
C PRO A 132 22.00 -22.78 -5.62
N ALA A 133 22.68 -23.81 -6.12
CA ALA A 133 22.52 -24.23 -7.50
C ALA A 133 21.04 -24.55 -7.81
N ARG A 134 20.64 -24.44 -9.09
CA ARG A 134 19.22 -24.47 -9.49
C ARG A 134 18.54 -25.78 -9.08
N ASP A 135 19.26 -26.88 -9.24
CA ASP A 135 18.86 -28.25 -8.91
C ASP A 135 18.98 -28.57 -7.41
N LYS A 136 19.57 -27.67 -6.62
CA LYS A 136 19.84 -27.85 -5.18
C LYS A 136 18.93 -27.05 -4.26
N PHE A 137 17.96 -26.31 -4.81
CA PHE A 137 17.03 -25.49 -4.04
C PHE A 137 16.26 -26.30 -2.96
N GLY A 138 15.72 -27.46 -3.34
CA GLY A 138 14.98 -28.33 -2.41
C GLY A 138 15.87 -28.95 -1.32
N GLU A 139 17.07 -29.42 -1.69
CA GLU A 139 18.04 -29.99 -0.76
C GLU A 139 18.50 -28.97 0.30
N GLU A 140 18.85 -27.75 -0.13
CA GLU A 140 19.29 -26.70 0.79
C GLU A 140 18.14 -26.21 1.67
N LEU A 141 16.92 -26.11 1.12
CA LEU A 141 15.73 -25.78 1.89
C LEU A 141 15.48 -26.83 2.98
N LYS A 142 15.53 -28.12 2.63
CA LYS A 142 15.35 -29.22 3.58
C LYS A 142 16.38 -29.16 4.70
N LYS A 143 17.65 -28.98 4.35
CA LYS A 143 18.73 -28.82 5.33
C LYS A 143 18.43 -27.67 6.28
N ILE A 144 18.01 -26.51 5.74
CA ILE A 144 17.67 -25.36 6.56
C ILE A 144 16.53 -25.67 7.53
N VAL A 145 15.46 -26.32 7.07
CA VAL A 145 14.29 -26.64 7.91
C VAL A 145 14.63 -27.71 8.97
N ASP A 146 15.33 -28.78 8.58
CA ASP A 146 15.66 -29.91 9.45
C ASP A 146 16.63 -29.52 10.57
N GLU A 147 17.58 -28.60 10.31
CA GLU A 147 18.47 -28.04 11.34
C GLU A 147 17.70 -27.25 12.41
N ARG A 148 16.60 -26.59 12.02
CA ARG A 148 15.78 -25.74 12.90
C ARG A 148 14.73 -26.53 13.66
N LYS A 149 14.26 -27.66 13.10
CA LYS A 149 13.23 -28.53 13.68
C LYS A 149 11.98 -27.76 14.14
N PRO A 150 11.36 -26.93 13.29
CA PRO A 150 10.14 -26.23 13.68
C PRO A 150 9.04 -27.25 14.00
N LYS A 151 8.15 -26.90 14.94
CA LYS A 151 6.91 -27.63 15.24
C LYS A 151 5.78 -27.17 14.32
N THR A 152 5.81 -25.91 13.88
CA THR A 152 4.83 -25.32 12.95
C THR A 152 5.53 -24.59 11.81
N ILE A 153 5.05 -24.81 10.58
CA ILE A 153 5.54 -24.15 9.38
C ILE A 153 4.34 -23.46 8.72
N ALA A 154 4.24 -22.15 8.88
CA ALA A 154 3.17 -21.37 8.29
C ALA A 154 3.44 -21.12 6.79
N LEU A 155 2.39 -21.26 5.99
CA LEU A 155 2.37 -21.03 4.55
C LEU A 155 1.22 -20.07 4.19
N ASN A 156 1.38 -19.28 3.13
CA ASN A 156 0.35 -18.36 2.64
C ASN A 156 -0.79 -19.10 1.92
N ILE A 157 -1.56 -19.88 2.67
CA ILE A 157 -2.68 -20.73 2.23
C ILE A 157 -3.88 -20.57 3.17
N GLY A 158 -5.06 -21.02 2.73
CA GLY A 158 -6.24 -21.18 3.60
C GLY A 158 -6.92 -19.88 4.00
N GLY A 159 -6.59 -18.77 3.34
CA GLY A 159 -7.19 -17.48 3.63
C GLY A 159 -8.45 -17.17 2.81
N SER A 160 -9.22 -16.21 3.31
CA SER A 160 -10.43 -15.67 2.66
C SER A 160 -10.15 -14.46 1.76
N ARG A 161 -8.93 -13.90 1.83
CA ARG A 161 -8.48 -12.73 1.07
C ARG A 161 -7.30 -13.10 0.18
N GLY A 162 -7.15 -12.39 -0.94
CA GLY A 162 -6.08 -12.66 -1.92
C GLY A 162 -4.68 -12.66 -1.31
N GLN A 163 -4.40 -11.76 -0.37
CA GLN A 163 -3.10 -11.66 0.30
C GLN A 163 -2.75 -12.87 1.16
N GLN A 164 -3.75 -13.65 1.58
CA GLN A 164 -3.58 -14.77 2.50
C GLN A 164 -3.39 -16.12 1.80
N SER A 165 -3.65 -16.17 0.49
CA SER A 165 -3.66 -17.39 -0.32
C SER A 165 -2.75 -17.23 -1.55
N GLY A 166 -1.54 -16.74 -1.30
CA GLY A 166 -0.54 -16.46 -2.34
C GLY A 166 0.23 -17.69 -2.85
N LEU A 167 0.29 -18.77 -2.06
CA LEU A 167 1.05 -19.95 -2.43
C LEU A 167 0.33 -20.77 -3.51
N SER A 168 0.96 -20.91 -4.67
CA SER A 168 0.45 -21.78 -5.74
C SER A 168 0.51 -23.27 -5.36
N TYR A 169 -0.33 -24.08 -6.00
CA TYR A 169 -0.33 -25.52 -5.79
C TYR A 169 1.03 -26.16 -6.15
N ASP A 170 1.68 -25.68 -7.22
CA ASP A 170 3.00 -26.19 -7.62
C ASP A 170 4.11 -25.82 -6.63
N SER A 171 4.01 -24.65 -5.99
CA SER A 171 4.92 -24.27 -4.90
C SER A 171 4.65 -25.05 -3.63
N TYR A 172 3.38 -25.30 -3.27
CA TYR A 172 3.03 -26.20 -2.17
C TYR A 172 3.64 -27.59 -2.39
N ARG A 173 3.43 -28.18 -3.57
CA ARG A 173 4.00 -29.49 -3.93
C ARG A 173 5.52 -29.50 -3.83
N PHE A 174 6.18 -28.47 -4.37
CA PHE A 174 7.62 -28.35 -4.26
C PHE A 174 8.10 -28.34 -2.81
N LEU A 175 7.41 -27.60 -1.92
CA LEU A 175 7.74 -27.57 -0.49
C LEU A 175 7.50 -28.95 0.17
N ALA A 176 6.36 -29.58 -0.07
CA ALA A 176 6.02 -30.90 0.46
C ALA A 176 7.04 -31.98 0.04
N GLU A 177 7.34 -32.05 -1.25
CA GLU A 177 8.32 -32.99 -1.83
C GLU A 177 9.74 -32.72 -1.28
N SER A 178 10.14 -31.45 -1.19
CA SER A 178 11.49 -31.10 -0.71
C SER A 178 11.66 -31.33 0.78
N LEU A 179 10.67 -30.97 1.60
CA LEU A 179 10.77 -31.05 3.06
C LEU A 179 10.47 -32.45 3.61
N GLY A 180 9.67 -33.23 2.87
CA GLY A 180 9.25 -34.59 3.22
C GLY A 180 8.04 -34.63 4.14
N ALA A 181 7.38 -35.80 4.18
CA ALA A 181 6.09 -36.00 4.85
C ALA A 181 6.05 -35.59 6.33
N GLU A 182 7.16 -35.75 7.07
CA GLU A 182 7.21 -35.37 8.49
C GLU A 182 7.16 -33.85 8.72
N ASN A 183 7.73 -33.06 7.81
CA ASN A 183 7.61 -31.60 7.87
C ASN A 183 6.32 -31.11 7.24
N GLU A 184 5.81 -31.79 6.21
CA GLU A 184 4.51 -31.45 5.60
C GLU A 184 3.37 -31.52 6.61
N LYS A 185 3.37 -32.50 7.54
CA LYS A 185 2.39 -32.59 8.65
C LYS A 185 2.35 -31.36 9.55
N LYS A 186 3.38 -30.51 9.50
CA LYS A 186 3.51 -29.29 10.32
C LYS A 186 3.05 -28.04 9.58
N PHE A 187 2.63 -28.18 8.33
CA PHE A 187 2.14 -27.06 7.54
C PHE A 187 0.84 -26.52 8.13
N VAL A 188 0.80 -25.21 8.35
CA VAL A 188 -0.35 -24.49 8.86
C VAL A 188 -0.61 -23.25 8.01
N SER A 189 -1.82 -22.70 8.10
CA SER A 189 -2.16 -21.45 7.43
C SER A 189 -1.47 -20.26 8.11
N ALA A 190 -0.94 -19.34 7.31
CA ALA A 190 -0.46 -18.03 7.76
C ALA A 190 -1.56 -16.94 7.77
N ALA A 191 -2.83 -17.28 7.46
CA ALA A 191 -3.87 -16.28 7.21
C ALA A 191 -4.06 -15.29 8.37
N ASP A 192 -4.11 -15.78 9.62
CA ASP A 192 -4.30 -14.93 10.80
C ASP A 192 -3.06 -14.07 11.11
N LEU A 193 -1.86 -14.62 10.90
CA LEU A 193 -0.60 -13.84 10.98
C LEU A 193 -0.63 -12.70 9.97
N LEU A 194 -1.08 -12.97 8.74
CA LEU A 194 -1.13 -11.98 7.67
C LEU A 194 -2.15 -10.88 7.96
N VAL A 195 -3.33 -11.20 8.53
CA VAL A 195 -4.28 -10.17 9.00
C VAL A 195 -3.57 -9.21 9.94
N GLU A 196 -2.96 -9.73 10.99
CA GLU A 196 -2.29 -8.88 11.99
C GLU A 196 -1.13 -8.08 11.38
N TYR A 197 -0.33 -8.70 10.51
CA TYR A 197 0.80 -8.06 9.86
C TYR A 197 0.39 -6.87 8.99
N PHE A 198 -0.70 -7.02 8.21
CA PHE A 198 -1.23 -5.98 7.34
C PHE A 198 -2.00 -4.89 8.08
N ASP A 199 -2.76 -5.25 9.12
CA ASP A 199 -3.58 -4.30 9.87
C ASP A 199 -2.76 -3.45 10.84
N THR A 200 -1.58 -3.93 11.25
CA THR A 200 -0.71 -3.18 12.16
C THR A 200 0.05 -2.08 11.41
N ARG A 201 -0.20 -0.83 11.81
CA ARG A 201 0.50 0.36 11.29
C ARG A 201 1.67 0.75 12.17
N LEU A 202 2.74 1.27 11.56
CA LEU A 202 3.80 1.94 12.31
C LEU A 202 3.39 3.40 12.57
N PRO A 203 3.69 3.97 13.77
CA PRO A 203 3.40 5.38 14.06
C PRO A 203 4.00 6.33 13.02
N GLU A 204 5.20 6.03 12.52
CA GLU A 204 5.91 6.83 11.52
C GLU A 204 5.21 6.89 10.16
N GLU A 205 4.29 5.97 9.86
CA GLU A 205 3.53 5.98 8.60
C GLU A 205 2.43 7.05 8.58
N LEU A 206 2.03 7.57 9.75
CA LEU A 206 0.86 8.44 9.88
C LEU A 206 1.03 9.79 9.16
N GLU A 207 2.21 10.39 9.22
CA GLU A 207 2.46 11.67 8.55
C GLU A 207 2.40 11.52 7.03
N HIS A 208 3.01 10.46 6.49
CA HIS A 208 2.93 10.15 5.06
C HIS A 208 1.49 9.86 4.61
N TYR A 209 0.71 9.18 5.46
CA TYR A 209 -0.70 8.96 5.20
C TYR A 209 -1.50 10.28 5.15
N ARG A 210 -1.26 11.21 6.07
CA ARG A 210 -1.89 12.55 6.04
C ARG A 210 -1.55 13.32 4.77
N ASN A 211 -0.29 13.27 4.33
CA ASN A 211 0.12 13.90 3.08
C ASN A 211 -0.57 13.27 1.86
N ALA A 212 -0.74 11.94 1.83
CA ALA A 212 -1.48 11.26 0.77
C ALA A 212 -2.96 11.64 0.74
N VAL A 213 -3.61 11.76 1.91
CA VAL A 213 -5.00 12.23 2.04
C VAL A 213 -5.14 13.66 1.54
N ALA A 214 -4.26 14.57 1.99
CA ALA A 214 -4.27 15.96 1.53
C ALA A 214 -4.09 16.10 0.02
N ALA A 215 -3.14 15.36 -0.57
CA ALA A 215 -2.94 15.33 -2.02
C ALA A 215 -4.18 14.81 -2.76
N THR A 216 -4.82 13.76 -2.23
CA THR A 216 -6.05 13.18 -2.79
C THR A 216 -7.20 14.17 -2.75
N GLU A 217 -7.39 14.88 -1.64
CA GLU A 217 -8.43 15.92 -1.53
C GLU A 217 -8.22 17.03 -2.55
N ILE A 218 -6.99 17.51 -2.72
CA ILE A 218 -6.66 18.56 -3.69
C ILE A 218 -6.93 18.08 -5.12
N ILE A 219 -6.49 16.87 -5.48
CA ILE A 219 -6.74 16.29 -6.80
C ILE A 219 -8.23 16.11 -7.06
N ALA A 220 -8.97 15.55 -6.08
CA ALA A 220 -10.40 15.30 -6.22
C ALA A 220 -11.19 16.60 -6.40
N ARG A 221 -10.89 17.65 -5.62
CA ARG A 221 -11.55 18.96 -5.75
C ARG A 221 -11.35 19.55 -7.14
N ARG A 222 -10.13 19.51 -7.67
CA ARG A 222 -9.82 20.00 -9.02
C ARG A 222 -10.51 19.17 -10.10
N ALA A 223 -10.46 17.84 -9.99
CA ALA A 223 -11.07 16.93 -10.95
C ALA A 223 -12.59 17.09 -11.08
N PHE A 224 -13.28 17.44 -9.98
CA PHE A 224 -14.72 17.67 -9.98
C PHE A 224 -15.12 19.15 -10.14
N SER A 225 -14.21 19.97 -10.66
CA SER A 225 -14.44 21.39 -10.93
C SER A 225 -14.52 21.68 -12.44
N ASN A 226 -14.87 22.93 -12.77
CA ASN A 226 -14.84 23.42 -14.16
C ASN A 226 -13.41 23.53 -14.74
N GLU A 227 -12.35 23.26 -13.94
CA GLU A 227 -10.98 23.05 -14.47
C GLU A 227 -10.94 21.86 -15.44
N VAL A 228 -11.72 20.81 -15.14
CA VAL A 228 -11.69 19.52 -15.87
C VAL A 228 -13.05 19.19 -16.51
N ILE A 229 -14.15 19.51 -15.83
CA ILE A 229 -15.50 19.13 -16.26
C ILE A 229 -16.14 20.24 -17.08
N THR A 230 -16.52 19.91 -18.31
CA THR A 230 -17.47 20.66 -19.12
C THR A 230 -18.75 19.83 -19.31
N PRO A 231 -19.92 20.29 -18.79
CA PRO A 231 -21.18 19.56 -18.92
C PRO A 231 -21.53 19.23 -20.38
N GLY A 232 -21.97 18.00 -20.61
CA GLY A 232 -22.32 17.50 -21.95
C GLY A 232 -21.12 17.24 -22.87
N LYS A 233 -19.88 17.43 -22.42
CA LYS A 233 -18.66 17.16 -23.19
C LYS A 233 -17.69 16.19 -22.49
N THR A 234 -17.31 16.49 -21.25
CA THR A 234 -16.33 15.68 -20.49
C THR A 234 -16.93 14.33 -20.11
N THR A 235 -16.20 13.25 -20.34
CA THR A 235 -16.59 11.90 -19.94
C THR A 235 -15.95 11.50 -18.60
N VAL A 236 -16.48 10.44 -17.97
CA VAL A 236 -15.86 9.84 -16.77
C VAL A 236 -14.43 9.35 -17.07
N GLY A 237 -14.18 8.89 -18.30
CA GLY A 237 -12.85 8.45 -18.74
C GLY A 237 -11.82 9.59 -18.76
N ASP A 238 -12.23 10.78 -19.20
CA ASP A 238 -11.36 11.97 -19.23
C ASP A 238 -10.96 12.40 -17.81
N VAL A 239 -11.92 12.41 -16.88
CA VAL A 239 -11.65 12.73 -15.47
C VAL A 239 -10.71 11.70 -14.84
N ARG A 240 -10.93 10.40 -15.10
CA ARG A 240 -10.04 9.32 -14.63
C ARG A 240 -8.61 9.53 -15.13
N TRP A 241 -8.43 9.76 -16.43
CA TRP A 241 -7.11 9.98 -17.02
C TRP A 241 -6.43 11.22 -16.45
N TRP A 242 -7.16 12.31 -16.32
CA TRP A 242 -6.65 13.54 -15.71
C TRP A 242 -6.17 13.31 -14.27
N MET A 243 -6.96 12.60 -13.44
CA MET A 243 -6.57 12.26 -12.07
C MET A 243 -5.30 11.40 -12.04
N MET A 244 -5.21 10.36 -12.88
CA MET A 244 -4.02 9.50 -12.97
C MET A 244 -2.78 10.30 -13.35
N GLU A 245 -2.90 11.23 -14.31
CA GLU A 245 -1.79 12.11 -14.67
C GLU A 245 -1.35 13.03 -13.52
N GLN A 246 -2.29 13.56 -12.72
CA GLN A 246 -1.92 14.37 -11.56
C GLN A 246 -1.14 13.55 -10.53
N VAL A 247 -1.59 12.31 -10.24
CA VAL A 247 -0.88 11.42 -9.32
C VAL A 247 0.54 11.10 -9.84
N ASN A 248 0.68 10.79 -11.13
CA ASN A 248 1.98 10.52 -11.74
C ASN A 248 2.93 11.73 -11.69
N LYS A 249 2.41 12.96 -11.91
CA LYS A 249 3.19 14.21 -11.80
C LYS A 249 3.74 14.46 -10.39
N LEU A 250 3.15 13.83 -9.38
CA LEU A 250 3.63 13.88 -8.00
C LEU A 250 4.70 12.82 -7.69
N GLY A 251 5.10 12.01 -8.67
CA GLY A 251 6.09 10.93 -8.48
C GLY A 251 5.53 9.72 -7.72
N LEU A 252 4.21 9.55 -7.73
CA LEU A 252 3.52 8.37 -7.22
C LEU A 252 3.16 7.48 -8.42
N THR A 253 3.65 6.24 -8.43
CA THR A 253 3.48 5.27 -9.54
C THR A 253 3.05 3.93 -9.01
#